data_AF-E1II96-F1
#
_entry.id   AF-E1II96-F1
#
_cell.length_a   1.000
_cell.length_b   1.000
_cell.length_c   1.000
_cell.angle_alpha   90.00
_cell.angle_beta   90.00
_cell.angle_gamma   90.00
#
_symmetry.space_group_name_H-M   'P 1'
#
loop_
_entity.id
_entity.type
_entity.pdbx_description
1 polymer ?
#
loop_
_entity_poly.entity_id
_entity_poly.type
_entity_poly.pdbx_seq_one_letter_code
_entity_poly.pdbx_strand_id
1 'polypeptide(L)'
;MTLAYTGAVWRPTLAELGLTFDPALLADQAVGVGRRGDPMTRMRELWQIFRTGMDLTPRVLVDQRQLQNYVLQVARDVERPPQDAALSIAGAKVVGIPSTPGIQVLVDATANDVMLAAQSLAPQEVIIRTRNLDPIVGDAALVRVQAQVVDLLQSPLELVRGEQRWVWPAEKLAELLRVEAHGADLIVRVDTDLLTQAVEGLAQVVDTGTAEPRLRFRGGQVRIVQEGIPGWRLRQEEASEAIGALLMQASPLTRTLDLPVDELTPQITAATLDNLGIVELVGEGRSSFSGSAEYRITNIRAGAARMDGVLIAPDAEFSFNRQLGEVNAENGFVEGYAIIGNRTQLEWGGGVCQDSTTVFRAAFWAGLPITERHAHAFYISWYDAFGLGAQGSGQGMDAAIYTGVNDLKFVNDTGHWLLMQTEVDEANQILTVRLYGTRPKREVRLEGPFITNEVRAPSAPVYIDDPSLPSGTIRQSDTARGGRDITIERVIVEDGVEVRRDTFFTRFRAWPNIFLRGSG
;
A
#
# COMPACT_ATOMS: atom_id res chain seq x y z
N MET A 1 34.10 -56.22 26.65
CA MET A 1 33.99 -56.01 25.20
C MET A 1 33.77 -54.55 24.96
N THR A 2 34.26 -54.02 23.85
CA THR A 2 34.16 -52.59 23.55
C THR A 2 33.56 -52.42 22.16
N LEU A 3 32.54 -51.59 22.01
CA LEU A 3 32.04 -51.18 20.69
C LEU A 3 32.65 -49.83 20.35
N ALA A 4 33.08 -49.65 19.10
CA ALA A 4 33.73 -48.42 18.66
C ALA A 4 33.19 -47.92 17.32
N TYR A 5 33.06 -46.59 17.19
CA TYR A 5 32.69 -45.90 15.96
C TYR A 5 33.31 -44.49 15.93
N THR A 6 34.16 -44.21 14.94
CA THR A 6 34.77 -42.89 14.67
C THR A 6 35.23 -42.13 15.94
N GLY A 7 35.92 -42.83 16.86
CA GLY A 7 36.44 -42.25 18.11
C GLY A 7 35.47 -42.28 19.31
N ALA A 8 34.19 -42.57 19.11
CA ALA A 8 33.25 -42.88 20.18
C ALA A 8 33.38 -44.35 20.60
N VAL A 9 33.28 -44.61 21.90
CA VAL A 9 33.55 -45.92 22.50
C VAL A 9 32.49 -46.24 23.55
N TRP A 10 31.82 -47.39 23.40
CA TRP A 10 30.87 -47.92 24.37
C TRP A 10 31.46 -49.18 25.02
N ARG A 11 31.36 -49.27 26.35
CA ARG A 11 31.95 -50.37 27.14
C ARG A 11 30.87 -51.13 27.91
N PRO A 12 29.98 -51.87 27.23
CA PRO A 12 28.97 -52.63 27.92
C PRO A 12 29.56 -53.79 28.73
N THR A 13 28.88 -54.10 29.81
CA THR A 13 29.00 -55.37 30.51
C THR A 13 28.44 -56.50 29.63
N LEU A 14 28.90 -57.73 29.87
CA LEU A 14 28.36 -58.90 29.18
C LEU A 14 26.85 -59.07 29.42
N ALA A 15 26.39 -58.74 30.64
CA ALA A 15 24.97 -58.77 30.99
C ALA A 15 24.13 -57.76 30.19
N GLU A 16 24.66 -56.55 29.93
CA GLU A 16 23.98 -55.55 29.09
C GLU A 16 23.88 -55.99 27.62
N LEU A 17 24.85 -56.78 27.14
CA LEU A 17 24.82 -57.40 25.81
C LEU A 17 23.94 -58.66 25.74
N GLY A 18 23.30 -59.08 26.84
CA GLY A 18 22.56 -60.34 26.89
C GLY A 18 23.45 -61.59 26.81
N LEU A 19 24.73 -61.45 27.10
CA LEU A 19 25.70 -62.54 27.15
C LEU A 19 25.79 -63.05 28.59
N THR A 20 25.30 -64.26 28.81
CA THR A 20 25.34 -64.91 30.13
C THR A 20 26.10 -66.22 30.05
N PHE A 21 26.73 -66.59 31.17
CA PHE A 21 27.30 -67.91 31.36
C PHE A 21 26.29 -68.77 32.10
N ASP A 22 26.28 -70.07 31.81
CA ASP A 22 25.54 -71.03 32.63
C ASP A 22 26.47 -71.61 33.72
N PRO A 23 26.48 -71.03 34.93
CA PRO A 23 27.36 -71.50 36.00
C PRO A 23 26.95 -72.88 36.50
N ALA A 24 25.67 -73.25 36.38
CA ALA A 24 25.18 -74.56 36.81
C ALA A 24 25.68 -75.65 35.86
N LEU A 25 25.61 -75.42 34.55
CA LEU A 25 26.17 -76.31 33.54
C LEU A 25 27.70 -76.38 33.65
N LEU A 26 28.38 -75.25 33.88
CA LEU A 26 29.84 -75.23 34.05
C LEU A 26 30.27 -75.98 35.32
N ALA A 27 29.55 -75.81 36.43
CA ALA A 27 29.81 -76.53 37.67
C ALA A 27 29.49 -78.03 37.53
N ASP A 28 28.40 -78.38 36.84
CA ASP A 28 28.05 -79.76 36.54
C ASP A 28 29.10 -80.44 35.65
N GLN A 29 29.59 -79.74 34.63
CA GLN A 29 30.72 -80.18 33.80
C GLN A 29 31.98 -80.35 34.64
N ALA A 30 32.31 -79.39 35.49
CA ALA A 30 33.48 -79.44 36.37
C ALA A 30 33.43 -80.60 37.37
N VAL A 31 32.27 -80.84 38.00
CA VAL A 31 32.04 -81.99 38.90
C VAL A 31 32.00 -83.31 38.13
N GLY A 32 31.56 -83.27 36.86
CA GLY A 32 31.50 -84.42 35.97
C GLY A 32 32.86 -84.93 35.51
N VAL A 33 33.87 -84.05 35.42
CA VAL A 33 35.25 -84.42 35.02
C VAL A 33 35.82 -85.47 35.99
N GLY A 34 36.31 -86.59 35.44
CA GLY A 34 36.86 -87.71 36.21
C GLY A 34 35.81 -88.59 36.88
N ARG A 35 34.51 -88.28 36.73
CA ARG A 35 33.40 -89.00 37.39
C ARG A 35 32.38 -89.60 36.42
N ARG A 36 32.35 -89.15 35.16
CA ARG A 36 31.46 -89.64 34.09
C ARG A 36 32.23 -90.39 33.01
N GLY A 37 31.55 -91.26 32.25
CA GLY A 37 32.15 -92.06 31.18
C GLY A 37 32.72 -93.40 31.64
N ASP A 38 33.44 -94.08 30.74
CA ASP A 38 34.05 -95.39 31.01
C ASP A 38 35.24 -95.30 31.99
N PRO A 39 35.62 -96.41 32.66
CA PRO A 39 36.68 -96.40 33.66
C PRO A 39 38.03 -95.87 33.19
N MET A 40 38.39 -96.07 31.91
CA MET A 40 39.67 -95.65 31.34
C MET A 40 39.71 -94.14 31.09
N THR A 41 38.58 -93.57 30.64
CA THR A 41 38.43 -92.12 30.44
C THR A 41 38.50 -91.37 31.77
N ARG A 42 37.81 -91.85 32.82
CA ARG A 42 37.87 -91.25 34.17
C ARG A 42 39.28 -91.20 34.75
N MET A 43 40.04 -92.29 34.60
CA MET A 43 41.42 -92.36 35.09
C MET A 43 42.35 -91.38 34.36
N ARG A 44 42.19 -91.24 33.03
CA ARG A 44 42.93 -90.25 32.23
C ARG A 44 42.61 -88.82 32.66
N GLU A 45 41.33 -88.50 32.83
CA GLU A 45 40.87 -87.18 33.26
C GLU A 45 41.40 -86.81 34.65
N LEU A 46 41.35 -87.74 35.63
CA LEU A 46 41.89 -87.52 36.98
C LEU A 46 43.42 -87.32 36.98
N TRP A 47 44.15 -88.06 36.15
CA TRP A 47 45.60 -87.90 36.02
C TRP A 47 45.97 -86.56 35.37
N GLN A 48 45.21 -86.12 34.36
CA GLN A 48 45.39 -84.83 33.73
C GLN A 48 45.11 -83.66 34.69
N ILE A 49 44.00 -83.74 35.46
CA ILE A 49 43.71 -82.76 36.51
C ILE A 49 44.88 -82.68 37.50
N PHE A 50 45.41 -83.81 37.96
CA PHE A 50 46.53 -83.85 38.91
C PHE A 50 47.82 -83.21 38.36
N ARG A 51 48.11 -83.39 37.07
CA ARG A 51 49.37 -82.93 36.46
C ARG A 51 49.35 -81.47 36.02
N THR A 52 48.26 -81.02 35.39
CA THR A 52 48.22 -79.73 34.67
C THR A 52 46.94 -78.93 34.93
N GLY A 53 45.96 -79.48 35.64
CA GLY A 53 44.60 -78.96 35.62
C GLY A 53 43.88 -79.24 34.29
N MET A 54 42.62 -78.80 34.20
CA MET A 54 41.79 -78.91 33.00
C MET A 54 41.06 -77.60 32.73
N ASP A 55 41.17 -77.11 31.50
CA ASP A 55 40.44 -75.92 31.05
C ASP A 55 39.04 -76.31 30.58
N LEU A 56 38.02 -75.72 31.20
CA LEU A 56 36.63 -75.86 30.79
C LEU A 56 36.21 -74.59 30.06
N THR A 57 35.90 -74.71 28.77
CA THR A 57 35.37 -73.59 27.99
C THR A 57 33.91 -73.37 28.36
N PRO A 58 33.55 -72.24 29.01
CA PRO A 58 32.18 -71.98 29.36
C PRO A 58 31.34 -71.76 28.10
N ARG A 59 30.11 -72.29 28.10
CA ARG A 59 29.15 -72.01 27.03
C ARG A 59 28.50 -70.66 27.29
N VAL A 60 28.59 -69.77 26.32
CA VAL A 60 27.92 -68.46 26.36
C VAL A 60 26.51 -68.63 25.82
N LEU A 61 25.52 -68.29 26.64
CA LEU A 61 24.13 -68.15 26.22
C LEU A 61 23.92 -66.69 25.79
N VAL A 62 23.35 -66.51 24.60
CA VAL A 62 23.12 -65.19 24.00
C VAL A 62 21.63 -64.91 23.92
N ASP A 63 21.17 -63.89 24.63
CA ASP A 63 19.85 -63.27 24.37
C ASP A 63 19.98 -62.31 23.18
N GLN A 64 19.59 -62.80 22.01
CA GLN A 64 19.65 -62.02 20.76
C GLN A 64 18.80 -60.74 20.83
N ARG A 65 17.68 -60.74 21.56
CA ARG A 65 16.81 -59.57 21.66
C ARG A 65 17.46 -58.49 22.49
N GLN A 66 18.06 -58.88 23.61
CA GLN A 66 18.77 -57.93 24.48
C GLN A 66 19.99 -57.34 23.75
N LEU A 67 20.74 -58.17 23.02
CA LEU A 67 21.86 -57.72 22.20
C LEU A 67 21.42 -56.71 21.11
N GLN A 68 20.39 -57.05 20.33
CA GLN A 68 19.86 -56.14 19.30
C GLN A 68 19.34 -54.84 19.90
N ASN A 69 18.66 -54.88 21.04
CA ASN A 69 18.17 -53.69 21.74
C ASN A 69 19.34 -52.80 22.20
N TYR A 70 20.42 -53.38 22.69
CA TYR A 70 21.63 -52.63 23.05
C TYR A 70 22.24 -51.95 21.82
N VAL A 71 22.39 -52.69 20.71
CA VAL A 71 22.92 -52.13 19.46
C VAL A 71 22.00 -51.04 18.89
N LEU A 72 20.67 -51.18 19.02
CA LEU A 72 19.69 -50.15 18.65
C LEU A 72 19.81 -48.90 19.53
N GLN A 73 20.13 -49.05 20.81
CA GLN A 73 20.38 -47.90 21.69
C GLN A 73 21.63 -47.15 21.25
N VAL A 74 22.72 -47.88 20.95
CA VAL A 74 23.95 -47.30 20.40
C VAL A 74 23.70 -46.68 19.01
N ALA A 75 22.82 -47.27 18.21
CA ALA A 75 22.45 -46.72 16.91
C ALA A 75 21.87 -45.32 17.02
N ARG A 76 21.10 -44.99 18.07
CA ARG A 76 20.57 -43.63 18.26
C ARG A 76 21.65 -42.56 18.44
N ASP A 77 22.82 -42.94 18.95
CA ASP A 77 23.95 -42.03 19.13
C ASP A 77 24.78 -41.87 17.84
N VAL A 78 24.71 -42.87 16.94
CA VAL A 78 25.54 -42.96 15.72
C VAL A 78 24.78 -42.51 14.48
N GLU A 79 23.49 -42.87 14.39
CA GLU A 79 22.68 -42.64 13.21
C GLU A 79 22.40 -41.16 13.01
N ARG A 80 22.47 -40.73 11.76
CA ARG A 80 22.17 -39.36 11.32
C ARG A 80 21.29 -39.46 10.09
N PRO A 81 20.13 -38.79 10.03
CA PRO A 81 19.34 -38.74 8.81
C PRO A 81 20.13 -37.99 7.72
N PRO A 82 19.99 -38.36 6.43
CA PRO A 82 20.53 -37.56 5.35
C PRO A 82 19.85 -36.18 5.33
N GLN A 83 20.58 -35.15 4.90
CA GLN A 83 20.03 -33.82 4.67
C GLN A 83 20.12 -33.49 3.18
N ASP A 84 18.98 -33.12 2.61
CA ASP A 84 18.85 -32.74 1.21
C ASP A 84 19.53 -31.41 0.91
N ALA A 85 20.03 -31.27 -0.31
CA ALA A 85 20.49 -29.99 -0.81
C ALA A 85 19.29 -29.03 -0.99
N ALA A 86 19.50 -27.75 -0.69
CA ALA A 86 18.47 -26.72 -0.79
C ALA A 86 19.04 -25.43 -1.39
N LEU A 87 18.20 -24.63 -2.04
CA LEU A 87 18.57 -23.33 -2.60
C LEU A 87 17.77 -22.23 -1.89
N SER A 88 18.45 -21.21 -1.41
CA SER A 88 17.82 -20.01 -0.84
C SER A 88 18.09 -18.80 -1.75
N ILE A 89 17.06 -17.97 -1.95
CA ILE A 89 17.12 -16.76 -2.76
C ILE A 89 16.75 -15.59 -1.84
N ALA A 90 17.66 -14.63 -1.67
CA ALA A 90 17.39 -13.44 -0.86
C ALA A 90 18.17 -12.23 -1.38
N GLY A 91 17.47 -11.12 -1.69
CA GLY A 91 18.09 -9.87 -2.14
C GLY A 91 19.01 -10.06 -3.36
N ALA A 92 18.50 -10.75 -4.38
CA ALA A 92 19.24 -11.19 -5.58
C ALA A 92 20.44 -12.13 -5.33
N LYS A 93 20.71 -12.54 -4.08
CA LYS A 93 21.75 -13.53 -3.78
C LYS A 93 21.16 -14.93 -3.80
N VAL A 94 21.82 -15.81 -4.55
CA VAL A 94 21.48 -17.22 -4.65
C VAL A 94 22.47 -18.01 -3.81
N VAL A 95 22.01 -18.61 -2.71
CA VAL A 95 22.84 -19.34 -1.75
C VAL A 95 22.43 -20.81 -1.73
N GLY A 96 23.33 -21.67 -2.19
CA GLY A 96 23.14 -23.11 -2.13
C GLY A 96 23.58 -23.70 -0.79
N ILE A 97 22.76 -24.58 -0.25
CA ILE A 97 23.03 -25.39 0.94
C ILE A 97 23.31 -26.81 0.46
N PRO A 98 24.55 -27.31 0.58
CA PRO A 98 24.91 -28.64 0.08
C PRO A 98 24.26 -29.75 0.90
N SER A 99 24.05 -30.89 0.26
CA SER A 99 23.53 -32.10 0.88
C SER A 99 24.56 -32.76 1.79
N THR A 100 24.08 -33.48 2.82
CA THR A 100 24.94 -34.28 3.69
C THR A 100 24.45 -35.73 3.76
N PRO A 101 25.30 -36.74 3.47
CA PRO A 101 24.93 -38.13 3.61
C PRO A 101 24.55 -38.49 5.05
N GLY A 102 23.50 -39.29 5.18
CA GLY A 102 23.11 -39.88 6.45
C GLY A 102 23.95 -41.10 6.79
N ILE A 103 23.84 -41.55 8.03
CA ILE A 103 24.53 -42.72 8.57
C ILE A 103 23.48 -43.63 9.19
N GLN A 104 23.47 -44.89 8.79
CA GLN A 104 22.63 -45.93 9.38
C GLN A 104 23.49 -47.05 9.96
N VAL A 105 23.17 -47.51 11.16
CA VAL A 105 23.84 -48.65 11.78
C VAL A 105 23.27 -49.94 11.21
N LEU A 106 24.15 -50.83 10.78
CA LEU A 106 23.80 -52.19 10.38
C LEU A 106 23.69 -53.04 11.65
N VAL A 107 22.53 -52.95 12.32
CA VAL A 107 22.27 -53.55 13.63
C VAL A 107 22.57 -55.04 13.65
N ASP A 108 22.03 -55.80 12.69
CA ASP A 108 22.23 -57.26 12.65
C ASP A 108 23.68 -57.64 12.36
N ALA A 109 24.34 -56.91 11.46
CA ALA A 109 25.74 -57.17 11.14
C ALA A 109 26.66 -56.86 12.34
N THR A 110 26.36 -55.79 13.07
CA THR A 110 27.08 -55.42 14.30
C THR A 110 26.82 -56.40 15.43
N ALA A 111 25.57 -56.84 15.62
CA ALA A 111 25.23 -57.87 16.61
C ALA A 111 25.94 -59.20 16.32
N ASN A 112 26.01 -59.61 15.04
CA ASN A 112 26.76 -60.80 14.64
C ASN A 112 28.26 -60.67 14.95
N ASP A 113 28.87 -59.52 14.70
CA ASP A 113 30.28 -59.28 15.04
C ASP A 113 30.52 -59.34 16.57
N VAL A 114 29.58 -58.81 17.36
CA VAL A 114 29.61 -58.92 18.83
C VAL A 114 29.53 -60.38 19.28
N MET A 115 28.66 -61.18 18.65
CA MET A 115 28.54 -62.61 18.94
C MET A 115 29.82 -63.38 18.59
N LEU A 116 30.44 -63.08 17.45
CA LEU A 116 31.71 -63.70 17.05
C LEU A 116 32.84 -63.32 18.02
N ALA A 117 32.91 -62.04 18.42
CA ALA A 117 33.90 -61.57 19.38
C ALA A 117 33.74 -62.24 20.75
N ALA A 118 32.50 -62.51 21.18
CA ALA A 118 32.19 -63.17 22.45
C ALA A 118 32.73 -64.60 22.55
N GLN A 119 32.90 -65.31 21.42
CA GLN A 119 33.42 -66.68 21.38
C GLN A 119 34.88 -66.78 21.80
N SER A 120 35.66 -65.70 21.60
CA SER A 120 37.09 -65.68 21.94
C SER A 120 37.37 -65.62 23.44
N LEU A 121 36.36 -65.25 24.26
CA LEU A 121 36.46 -65.02 25.70
C LEU A 121 37.61 -64.08 26.13
N ALA A 122 38.12 -63.27 25.19
CA ALA A 122 39.17 -62.27 25.42
C ALA A 122 38.60 -60.86 25.24
N PRO A 123 39.22 -59.82 25.83
CA PRO A 123 38.86 -58.44 25.55
C PRO A 123 39.03 -58.14 24.06
N GLN A 124 37.91 -57.89 23.37
CA GLN A 124 37.89 -57.49 21.97
C GLN A 124 37.15 -56.17 21.76
N GLU A 125 37.61 -55.45 20.74
CA GLU A 125 36.98 -54.26 20.20
C GLU A 125 36.21 -54.63 18.93
N VAL A 126 34.92 -54.27 18.88
CA VAL A 126 34.02 -54.51 17.77
C VAL A 126 33.70 -53.17 17.11
N ILE A 127 34.04 -53.05 15.84
CA ILE A 127 33.73 -51.85 15.05
C ILE A 127 32.25 -51.91 14.67
N ILE A 128 31.50 -50.86 15.00
CA ILE A 128 30.09 -50.75 14.62
C ILE A 128 30.03 -50.60 13.10
N ARG A 129 29.28 -51.50 12.44
CA ARG A 129 29.10 -51.44 11.00
C ARG A 129 28.02 -50.43 10.66
N THR A 130 28.33 -49.55 9.72
CA THR A 130 27.39 -48.55 9.20
C THR A 130 27.29 -48.63 7.69
N ARG A 131 26.21 -48.07 7.15
CA ARG A 131 26.09 -47.72 5.72
C ARG A 131 25.71 -46.24 5.60
N ASN A 132 26.11 -45.63 4.50
CA ASN A 132 25.67 -44.28 4.17
C ASN A 132 24.26 -44.33 3.60
N LEU A 133 23.46 -43.32 3.93
CA LEU A 133 22.18 -43.05 3.31
C LEU A 133 22.34 -41.83 2.41
N ASP A 134 22.05 -42.00 1.13
CA ASP A 134 22.12 -40.88 0.18
C ASP A 134 20.93 -39.93 0.41
N PRO A 135 21.15 -38.61 0.32
CA PRO A 135 20.07 -37.63 0.30
C PRO A 135 19.20 -37.82 -0.95
N ILE A 136 17.93 -37.45 -0.83
CA ILE A 136 16.98 -37.52 -1.94
C ILE A 136 17.36 -36.48 -2.99
N VAL A 137 17.66 -35.25 -2.55
CA VAL A 137 18.15 -34.17 -3.41
C VAL A 137 19.65 -34.00 -3.19
N GLY A 138 20.43 -34.32 -4.22
CA GLY A 138 21.89 -34.18 -4.21
C GLY A 138 22.40 -32.85 -4.77
N ASP A 139 23.70 -32.60 -4.57
CA ASP A 139 24.38 -31.36 -4.99
C ASP A 139 24.34 -31.12 -6.50
N ALA A 140 24.22 -32.17 -7.31
CA ALA A 140 24.08 -32.03 -8.76
C ALA A 140 22.77 -31.32 -9.15
N ALA A 141 21.67 -31.55 -8.41
CA ALA A 141 20.41 -30.83 -8.62
C ALA A 141 20.55 -29.37 -8.17
N LEU A 142 21.25 -29.14 -7.05
CA LEU A 142 21.55 -27.80 -6.55
C LEU A 142 22.29 -26.93 -7.57
N VAL A 143 23.38 -27.45 -8.16
CA VAL A 143 24.18 -26.71 -9.14
C VAL A 143 23.35 -26.36 -10.38
N ARG A 144 22.49 -27.27 -10.86
CA ARG A 144 21.61 -27.01 -12.00
C ARG A 144 20.63 -25.88 -11.73
N VAL A 145 19.88 -25.97 -10.62
CA VAL A 145 18.88 -24.94 -10.29
C VAL A 145 19.53 -23.61 -9.93
N GLN A 146 20.71 -23.62 -9.31
CA GLN A 146 21.45 -22.39 -9.01
C GLN A 146 21.87 -21.67 -10.28
N ALA A 147 22.38 -22.38 -11.29
CA ALA A 147 22.72 -21.78 -12.59
C ALA A 147 21.47 -21.21 -13.27
N GLN A 148 20.34 -21.94 -13.24
CA GLN A 148 19.08 -21.48 -13.80
C GLN A 148 18.58 -20.20 -13.11
N VAL A 149 18.55 -20.16 -11.78
CA VAL A 149 18.09 -18.97 -11.03
C VAL A 149 19.00 -17.78 -11.30
N VAL A 150 20.33 -17.98 -11.33
CA VAL A 150 21.26 -16.91 -11.68
C VAL A 150 20.93 -16.34 -13.06
N ASP A 151 20.69 -17.20 -14.05
CA ASP A 151 20.32 -16.81 -15.42
C ASP A 151 19.01 -16.02 -15.48
N LEU A 152 17.98 -16.44 -14.74
CA LEU A 152 16.71 -15.71 -14.62
C LEU A 152 16.85 -14.33 -13.98
N LEU A 153 17.89 -14.11 -13.16
CA LEU A 153 18.15 -12.86 -12.44
C LEU A 153 19.19 -11.96 -13.13
N GLN A 154 19.79 -12.37 -14.25
CA GLN A 154 20.82 -11.58 -14.94
C GLN A 154 20.31 -10.26 -15.52
N SER A 155 19.07 -10.24 -16.00
CA SER A 155 18.49 -9.09 -16.69
C SER A 155 17.21 -8.60 -15.98
N PRO A 156 17.04 -7.28 -15.84
CA PRO A 156 15.82 -6.73 -15.27
C PRO A 156 14.62 -6.97 -16.21
N LEU A 157 13.43 -6.82 -15.64
CA LEU A 157 12.19 -6.80 -16.41
C LEU A 157 11.71 -5.36 -16.56
N GLU A 158 11.58 -4.91 -17.80
CA GLU A 158 10.99 -3.62 -18.15
C GLU A 158 9.51 -3.80 -18.50
N LEU A 159 8.65 -3.11 -17.76
CA LEU A 159 7.23 -3.03 -18.01
C LEU A 159 6.95 -1.66 -18.62
N VAL A 160 6.28 -1.62 -19.76
CA VAL A 160 6.10 -0.38 -20.54
C VAL A 160 4.64 -0.13 -20.85
N ARG A 161 4.27 1.16 -20.89
CA ARG A 161 3.00 1.63 -21.43
C ARG A 161 3.21 2.98 -22.11
N GLY A 162 3.17 3.02 -23.43
CA GLY A 162 3.51 4.23 -24.18
C GLY A 162 4.92 4.72 -23.85
N GLU A 163 5.03 5.93 -23.32
CA GLU A 163 6.31 6.52 -22.88
C GLU A 163 6.69 6.18 -21.43
N GLN A 164 5.74 5.66 -20.64
CA GLN A 164 5.96 5.30 -19.25
C GLN A 164 6.68 3.95 -19.14
N ARG A 165 7.59 3.86 -18.17
CA ARG A 165 8.46 2.71 -17.95
C ARG A 165 8.60 2.41 -16.47
N TRP A 166 8.42 1.15 -16.10
CA TRP A 166 8.65 0.63 -14.77
C TRP A 166 9.66 -0.52 -14.86
N VAL A 167 10.74 -0.45 -14.08
CA VAL A 167 11.81 -1.45 -14.11
C VAL A 167 11.76 -2.27 -12.84
N TRP A 168 11.61 -3.58 -12.98
CA TRP A 168 11.76 -4.53 -11.88
C TRP A 168 13.19 -5.09 -11.88
N PRO A 169 14.03 -4.69 -10.91
CA PRO A 169 15.42 -5.13 -10.85
C PRO A 169 15.51 -6.57 -10.32
N ALA A 170 16.71 -7.16 -10.39
CA ALA A 170 16.97 -8.54 -9.98
C ALA A 170 16.50 -8.86 -8.55
N GLU A 171 16.59 -7.90 -7.62
CA GLU A 171 16.12 -8.06 -6.24
C GLU A 171 14.62 -8.27 -6.21
N LYS A 172 13.86 -7.52 -7.01
CA LYS A 172 12.41 -7.69 -7.12
C LYS A 172 12.07 -9.02 -7.77
N LEU A 173 12.79 -9.41 -8.82
CA LEU A 173 12.57 -10.69 -9.50
C LEU A 173 12.84 -11.88 -8.55
N ALA A 174 13.88 -11.76 -7.73
CA ALA A 174 14.26 -12.76 -6.74
C ALA A 174 13.17 -12.99 -5.68
N GLU A 175 12.42 -11.96 -5.28
CA GLU A 175 11.25 -12.09 -4.38
C GLU A 175 10.12 -12.90 -5.01
N LEU A 176 10.00 -12.89 -6.34
CA LEU A 176 8.93 -13.56 -7.09
C LEU A 176 9.25 -15.02 -7.42
N LEU A 177 10.45 -15.50 -7.09
CA LEU A 177 10.89 -16.86 -7.38
C LEU A 177 10.94 -17.69 -6.10
N ARG A 178 10.50 -18.94 -6.20
CA ARG A 178 10.66 -19.95 -5.16
C ARG A 178 11.21 -21.24 -5.72
N VAL A 179 11.91 -21.98 -4.87
CA VAL A 179 12.53 -23.26 -5.24
C VAL A 179 11.92 -24.35 -4.40
N GLU A 180 11.43 -25.39 -5.06
CA GLU A 180 10.76 -26.53 -4.43
C GLU A 180 11.43 -27.83 -4.84
N ALA A 181 11.45 -28.80 -3.92
CA ALA A 181 11.90 -30.16 -4.24
C ALA A 181 10.81 -30.91 -5.01
N HIS A 182 11.19 -31.57 -6.09
CA HIS A 182 10.32 -32.45 -6.86
C HIS A 182 11.03 -33.78 -7.12
N GLY A 183 10.82 -34.74 -6.23
CA GLY A 183 11.59 -35.99 -6.23
C GLY A 183 13.04 -35.71 -5.89
N ALA A 184 13.97 -36.11 -6.77
CA ALA A 184 15.41 -35.90 -6.61
C ALA A 184 15.92 -34.57 -7.22
N ASP A 185 15.03 -33.76 -7.80
CA ASP A 185 15.36 -32.49 -8.43
C ASP A 185 14.86 -31.29 -7.61
N LEU A 186 15.46 -30.12 -7.88
CA LEU A 186 14.98 -28.81 -7.44
C LEU A 186 14.43 -28.07 -8.64
N ILE A 187 13.21 -27.54 -8.53
CA ILE A 187 12.57 -26.77 -9.58
C ILE A 187 12.34 -25.34 -9.10
N VAL A 188 12.71 -24.36 -9.92
CA VAL A 188 12.33 -22.96 -9.71
C VAL A 188 10.94 -22.72 -10.30
N ARG A 189 10.11 -22.00 -9.56
CA ARG A 189 8.78 -21.56 -9.98
C ARG A 189 8.58 -20.10 -9.61
N VAL A 190 7.65 -19.46 -10.30
CA VAL A 190 7.12 -18.16 -9.87
C VAL A 190 6.22 -18.39 -8.67
N ASP A 191 6.40 -17.61 -7.62
CA ASP A 191 5.44 -17.51 -6.52
C ASP A 191 4.25 -16.67 -6.99
N THR A 192 3.12 -17.34 -7.22
CA THR A 192 1.91 -16.71 -7.77
C THR A 192 1.34 -15.65 -6.85
N ASP A 193 1.39 -15.87 -5.53
CA ASP A 193 0.78 -14.97 -4.56
C ASP A 193 1.60 -13.67 -4.46
N LEU A 194 2.92 -13.79 -4.43
CA LEU A 194 3.82 -12.63 -4.45
C LEU A 194 3.77 -11.89 -5.79
N LEU A 195 3.59 -12.60 -6.91
CA LEU A 195 3.42 -11.98 -8.22
C LEU A 195 2.11 -11.19 -8.28
N THR A 196 0.99 -11.76 -7.84
CA THR A 196 -0.30 -11.05 -7.79
C THR A 196 -0.18 -9.78 -6.95
N GLN A 197 0.44 -9.84 -5.76
CA GLN A 197 0.66 -8.65 -4.92
C GLN A 197 1.56 -7.60 -5.61
N ALA A 198 2.59 -8.03 -6.32
CA ALA A 198 3.45 -7.13 -7.08
C ALA A 198 2.69 -6.45 -8.24
N VAL A 199 1.80 -7.17 -8.91
CA VAL A 199 0.94 -6.65 -9.98
C VAL A 199 -0.14 -5.70 -9.42
N GLU A 200 -0.70 -5.98 -8.25
CA GLU A 200 -1.60 -5.06 -7.55
C GLU A 200 -0.88 -3.74 -7.22
N GLY A 201 0.35 -3.80 -6.73
CA GLY A 201 1.19 -2.62 -6.49
C GLY A 201 1.50 -1.85 -7.78
N LEU A 202 1.73 -2.56 -8.89
CA LEU A 202 1.91 -1.96 -10.20
C LEU A 202 0.62 -1.28 -10.70
N ALA A 203 -0.55 -1.87 -10.48
CA ALA A 203 -1.83 -1.28 -10.84
C ALA A 203 -2.04 0.09 -10.18
N GLN A 204 -1.58 0.28 -8.93
CA GLN A 204 -1.70 1.58 -8.24
C GLN A 204 -0.97 2.73 -8.93
N VAL A 205 0.05 2.44 -9.76
CA VAL A 205 0.82 3.45 -10.50
C VAL A 205 0.52 3.48 -11.99
N VAL A 206 -0.07 2.41 -12.53
CA VAL A 206 -0.49 2.30 -13.94
C VAL A 206 -1.92 2.77 -14.13
N ASP A 207 -2.81 2.49 -13.17
CA ASP A 207 -4.21 2.84 -13.27
C ASP A 207 -4.39 4.35 -13.17
N THR A 208 -5.03 4.94 -14.18
CA THR A 208 -5.33 6.36 -14.22
C THR A 208 -6.83 6.56 -14.45
N GLY A 209 -7.40 7.57 -13.79
CA GLY A 209 -8.76 8.00 -14.06
C GLY A 209 -8.88 8.73 -15.40
N THR A 210 -10.11 8.96 -15.84
CA THR A 210 -10.40 9.82 -16.99
C THR A 210 -10.46 11.28 -16.57
N ALA A 211 -10.16 12.19 -17.50
CA ALA A 211 -10.50 13.61 -17.36
C ALA A 211 -11.59 13.95 -18.37
N GLU A 212 -12.72 14.47 -17.89
CA GLU A 212 -13.80 14.92 -18.77
C GLU A 212 -13.35 16.11 -19.64
N PRO A 213 -13.87 16.22 -20.88
CA PRO A 213 -13.58 17.36 -21.75
C PRO A 213 -14.08 18.68 -21.15
N ARG A 214 -13.43 19.79 -21.51
CA ARG A 214 -13.99 21.13 -21.23
C ARG A 214 -14.96 21.52 -22.32
N LEU A 215 -16.14 21.97 -21.92
CA LEU A 215 -17.19 22.38 -22.84
C LEU A 215 -17.39 23.90 -22.82
N ARG A 216 -17.98 24.41 -23.90
CA ARG A 216 -18.43 25.80 -24.01
C ARG A 216 -19.81 25.83 -24.62
N PHE A 217 -20.73 26.55 -23.98
CA PHE A 217 -22.05 26.83 -24.54
C PHE A 217 -22.01 28.19 -25.26
N ARG A 218 -22.40 28.20 -26.53
CA ARG A 218 -22.48 29.43 -27.33
C ARG A 218 -23.56 29.30 -28.39
N GLY A 219 -24.47 30.28 -28.44
CA GLY A 219 -25.51 30.33 -29.48
C GLY A 219 -26.46 29.13 -29.45
N GLY A 220 -26.81 28.63 -28.26
CA GLY A 220 -27.71 27.48 -28.11
C GLY A 220 -27.05 26.12 -28.29
N GLN A 221 -25.74 26.05 -28.48
CA GLN A 221 -25.01 24.80 -28.72
C GLN A 221 -23.85 24.62 -27.74
N VAL A 222 -23.66 23.38 -27.30
CA VAL A 222 -22.48 22.95 -26.54
C VAL A 222 -21.41 22.45 -27.51
N ARG A 223 -20.15 22.81 -27.26
CA ARG A 223 -19.01 22.29 -28.01
C ARG A 223 -17.87 21.94 -27.07
N ILE A 224 -17.14 20.87 -27.41
CA ILE A 224 -15.86 20.55 -26.79
C ILE A 224 -14.85 21.61 -27.23
N VAL A 225 -14.20 22.26 -26.26
CA VAL A 225 -13.10 23.22 -26.49
C VAL A 225 -11.75 22.67 -26.06
N GLN A 226 -11.76 21.63 -25.21
CA GLN A 226 -10.60 20.85 -24.85
C GLN A 226 -11.05 19.39 -24.73
N GLU A 227 -10.39 18.50 -25.47
CA GLU A 227 -10.68 17.07 -25.43
C GLU A 227 -10.44 16.49 -24.03
N GLY A 228 -11.20 15.46 -23.69
CA GLY A 228 -10.98 14.68 -22.48
C GLY A 228 -9.69 13.86 -22.57
N ILE A 229 -9.18 13.44 -21.42
CA ILE A 229 -7.97 12.61 -21.34
C ILE A 229 -8.42 11.19 -20.97
N PRO A 230 -8.08 10.16 -21.79
CA PRO A 230 -8.39 8.78 -21.44
C PRO A 230 -7.60 8.35 -20.20
N GLY A 231 -8.21 7.45 -19.44
CA GLY A 231 -7.56 6.73 -18.35
C GLY A 231 -7.10 5.35 -18.78
N TRP A 232 -6.39 4.66 -17.91
CA TRP A 232 -5.94 3.29 -18.13
C TRP A 232 -6.29 2.42 -16.93
N ARG A 233 -6.59 1.15 -17.17
CA ARG A 233 -6.75 0.15 -16.12
C ARG A 233 -5.97 -1.09 -16.48
N LEU A 234 -5.06 -1.51 -15.60
CA LEU A 234 -4.27 -2.73 -15.76
C LEU A 234 -5.18 -3.97 -15.71
N ARG A 235 -5.07 -4.83 -16.72
CA ARG A 235 -5.68 -6.16 -16.72
C ARG A 235 -4.79 -7.09 -15.90
N GLN A 236 -4.96 -7.06 -14.59
CA GLN A 236 -4.03 -7.65 -13.62
C GLN A 236 -3.83 -9.16 -13.80
N GLU A 237 -4.89 -9.89 -14.16
CA GLU A 237 -4.80 -11.34 -14.42
C GLU A 237 -3.90 -11.62 -15.64
N GLU A 238 -4.20 -10.99 -16.78
CA GLU A 238 -3.38 -11.10 -17.99
C GLU A 238 -1.94 -10.61 -17.78
N ALA A 239 -1.75 -9.53 -17.00
CA ALA A 239 -0.43 -9.02 -16.65
C ALA A 239 0.36 -10.04 -15.82
N SER A 240 -0.29 -10.67 -14.83
CA SER A 240 0.34 -11.70 -13.99
C SER A 240 0.78 -12.90 -14.83
N GLU A 241 -0.07 -13.38 -15.74
CA GLU A 241 0.28 -14.47 -16.64
C GLU A 241 1.46 -14.12 -17.56
N ALA A 242 1.40 -12.94 -18.21
CA ALA A 242 2.44 -12.49 -19.13
C ALA A 242 3.79 -12.27 -18.41
N ILE A 243 3.76 -11.65 -17.22
CA ILE A 243 4.95 -11.45 -16.40
C ILE A 243 5.50 -12.79 -15.94
N GLY A 244 4.66 -13.68 -15.40
CA GLY A 244 5.10 -15.01 -14.94
C GLY A 244 5.75 -15.83 -16.06
N ALA A 245 5.16 -15.82 -17.26
CA ALA A 245 5.74 -16.49 -18.43
C ALA A 245 7.09 -15.88 -18.86
N LEU A 246 7.24 -14.56 -18.78
CA LEU A 246 8.47 -13.85 -19.14
C LEU A 246 9.56 -13.99 -18.09
N LEU A 247 9.20 -14.09 -16.79
CA LEU A 247 10.13 -14.35 -15.69
C LEU A 247 10.85 -15.68 -15.86
N MET A 248 10.16 -16.70 -16.38
CA MET A 248 10.71 -18.04 -16.62
C MET A 248 11.51 -18.16 -17.92
N GLN A 249 11.58 -17.10 -18.74
CA GLN A 249 12.42 -17.06 -19.93
C GLN A 249 13.78 -16.48 -19.58
N ALA A 250 14.82 -17.31 -19.70
CA ALA A 250 16.20 -16.88 -19.63
C ALA A 250 16.55 -15.96 -20.81
N SER A 251 17.14 -14.81 -20.53
CA SER A 251 17.59 -13.86 -21.56
C SER A 251 18.79 -13.05 -21.06
N PRO A 252 19.89 -12.99 -21.84
CA PRO A 252 21.03 -12.13 -21.53
C PRO A 252 20.73 -10.64 -21.79
N LEU A 253 19.58 -10.34 -22.40
CA LEU A 253 19.09 -8.98 -22.66
C LEU A 253 17.90 -8.65 -21.76
N THR A 254 17.71 -7.36 -21.49
CA THR A 254 16.52 -6.84 -20.83
C THR A 254 15.25 -7.38 -21.49
N ARG A 255 14.37 -7.91 -20.65
CA ARG A 255 13.05 -8.40 -21.08
C ARG A 255 12.08 -7.24 -21.00
N THR A 256 11.31 -7.01 -22.06
CA THR A 256 10.33 -5.91 -22.10
C THR A 256 8.93 -6.46 -22.32
N LEU A 257 7.96 -5.99 -21.53
CA LEU A 257 6.54 -6.33 -21.64
C LEU A 257 5.71 -5.05 -21.78
N ASP A 258 4.95 -4.94 -22.88
CA ASP A 258 3.87 -3.94 -22.98
C ASP A 258 2.71 -4.40 -22.09
N LEU A 259 2.32 -3.55 -21.14
CA LEU A 259 1.34 -3.90 -20.14
C LEU A 259 -0.06 -4.02 -20.76
N PRO A 260 -0.78 -5.13 -20.50
CA PRO A 260 -2.15 -5.29 -20.96
C PRO A 260 -3.06 -4.37 -20.15
N VAL A 261 -3.60 -3.33 -20.78
CA VAL A 261 -4.50 -2.38 -20.13
C VAL A 261 -5.80 -2.22 -20.91
N ASP A 262 -6.87 -1.90 -20.20
CA ASP A 262 -8.10 -1.36 -20.77
C ASP A 262 -7.99 0.17 -20.84
N GLU A 263 -8.41 0.74 -21.96
CA GLU A 263 -8.59 2.19 -22.08
C GLU A 263 -9.91 2.59 -21.42
N LEU A 264 -9.84 3.53 -20.49
CA LEU A 264 -11.01 4.17 -19.91
C LEU A 264 -11.29 5.45 -20.69
N THR A 265 -12.50 5.58 -21.23
CA THR A 265 -12.92 6.78 -21.96
C THR A 265 -13.70 7.73 -21.05
N PRO A 266 -13.52 9.05 -21.20
CA PRO A 266 -14.37 10.03 -20.52
C PRO A 266 -15.85 9.76 -20.81
N GLN A 267 -16.71 10.00 -19.82
CA GLN A 267 -18.16 9.80 -19.97
C GLN A 267 -18.75 10.72 -21.04
N ILE A 268 -18.14 11.90 -21.19
CA ILE A 268 -18.57 12.93 -22.13
C ILE A 268 -17.68 12.88 -23.37
N THR A 269 -18.33 12.61 -24.49
CA THR A 269 -17.73 12.50 -25.82
C THR A 269 -18.57 13.29 -26.79
N ALA A 270 -18.06 13.51 -28.02
CA ALA A 270 -18.84 14.16 -29.07
C ALA A 270 -20.21 13.49 -29.31
N ALA A 271 -20.31 12.18 -29.12
CA ALA A 271 -21.56 11.41 -29.29
C ALA A 271 -22.55 11.57 -28.13
N THR A 272 -22.09 11.96 -26.94
CA THR A 272 -22.94 12.09 -25.74
C THR A 272 -23.30 13.55 -25.40
N LEU A 273 -22.76 14.54 -26.13
CA LEU A 273 -23.03 15.97 -25.92
C LEU A 273 -24.52 16.31 -25.88
N ASP A 274 -25.30 15.77 -26.82
CA ASP A 274 -26.74 16.06 -26.94
C ASP A 274 -27.54 15.47 -25.75
N ASN A 275 -27.00 14.45 -25.08
CA ASN A 275 -27.64 13.80 -23.93
C ASN A 275 -27.40 14.56 -22.61
N LEU A 276 -26.53 15.57 -22.58
CA LEU A 276 -26.21 16.31 -21.36
C LEU A 276 -27.37 17.20 -20.86
N GLY A 277 -28.27 17.60 -21.76
CA GLY A 277 -29.38 18.48 -21.43
C GLY A 277 -28.96 19.94 -21.16
N ILE A 278 -27.85 20.39 -21.75
CA ILE A 278 -27.38 21.78 -21.61
C ILE A 278 -27.93 22.60 -22.78
N VAL A 279 -29.01 23.34 -22.53
CA VAL A 279 -29.80 24.03 -23.58
C VAL A 279 -30.01 25.52 -23.32
N GLU A 280 -29.89 25.97 -22.08
CA GLU A 280 -30.14 27.36 -21.70
C GLU A 280 -29.37 27.78 -20.44
N LEU A 281 -29.41 29.08 -20.12
CA LEU A 281 -28.86 29.62 -18.87
C LEU A 281 -29.76 29.23 -17.69
N VAL A 282 -29.19 28.64 -16.64
CA VAL A 282 -29.89 28.29 -15.40
C VAL A 282 -29.69 29.36 -14.33
N GLY A 283 -28.48 29.89 -14.18
CA GLY A 283 -28.18 30.95 -13.22
C GLY A 283 -26.91 31.72 -13.56
N GLU A 284 -26.82 32.96 -13.09
CA GLU A 284 -25.68 33.85 -13.28
C GLU A 284 -25.28 34.50 -11.96
N GLY A 285 -23.98 34.54 -11.71
CA GLY A 285 -23.37 35.27 -10.60
C GLY A 285 -22.37 36.29 -11.15
N ARG A 286 -22.31 37.47 -10.53
CA ARG A 286 -21.36 38.53 -10.88
C ARG A 286 -20.70 39.10 -9.64
N SER A 287 -19.47 39.55 -9.78
CA SER A 287 -18.75 40.34 -8.77
C SER A 287 -17.85 41.37 -9.44
N SER A 288 -17.60 42.50 -8.76
CA SER A 288 -16.63 43.49 -9.23
C SER A 288 -15.30 43.29 -8.55
N PHE A 289 -14.21 43.34 -9.32
CA PHE A 289 -12.86 43.48 -8.81
C PHE A 289 -12.30 44.89 -9.10
N SER A 290 -13.17 45.88 -9.25
CA SER A 290 -12.73 47.24 -9.54
C SER A 290 -11.82 47.80 -8.46
N GLY A 291 -10.71 48.42 -8.86
CA GLY A 291 -9.69 48.93 -7.96
C GLY A 291 -8.84 47.86 -7.25
N SER A 292 -8.93 46.59 -7.67
CA SER A 292 -8.08 45.52 -7.11
C SER A 292 -6.62 45.69 -7.50
N ALA A 293 -5.72 45.32 -6.58
CA ALA A 293 -4.30 45.20 -6.88
C ALA A 293 -4.03 44.10 -7.93
N GLU A 294 -2.92 44.23 -8.67
CA GLU A 294 -2.56 43.34 -9.77
C GLU A 294 -2.52 41.86 -9.35
N TYR A 295 -1.87 41.53 -8.21
CA TYR A 295 -1.81 40.15 -7.70
C TYR A 295 -3.20 39.53 -7.51
N ARG A 296 -4.18 40.34 -7.10
CA ARG A 296 -5.55 39.89 -6.86
C ARG A 296 -6.26 39.59 -8.17
N ILE A 297 -6.03 40.42 -9.20
CA ILE A 297 -6.56 40.21 -10.55
C ILE A 297 -5.97 38.92 -11.15
N THR A 298 -4.66 38.71 -11.01
CA THR A 298 -3.97 37.48 -11.44
C THR A 298 -4.58 36.24 -10.78
N ASN A 299 -4.78 36.28 -9.46
CA ASN A 299 -5.37 35.17 -8.71
C ASN A 299 -6.84 34.92 -9.09
N ILE A 300 -7.63 35.97 -9.34
CA ILE A 300 -9.01 35.84 -9.85
C ILE A 300 -9.01 35.17 -11.22
N ARG A 301 -8.10 35.55 -12.12
CA ARG A 301 -7.97 34.90 -13.44
C ARG A 301 -7.63 33.43 -13.33
N ALA A 302 -6.68 33.08 -12.46
CA ALA A 302 -6.30 31.70 -12.21
C ALA A 302 -7.47 30.88 -11.61
N GLY A 303 -8.17 31.44 -10.62
CA GLY A 303 -9.37 30.84 -10.02
C GLY A 303 -10.49 30.61 -11.03
N ALA A 304 -10.85 31.65 -11.79
CA ALA A 304 -11.87 31.56 -12.83
C ALA A 304 -11.53 30.51 -13.90
N ALA A 305 -10.27 30.44 -14.34
CA ALA A 305 -9.83 29.43 -15.31
C ALA A 305 -9.99 27.99 -14.78
N ARG A 306 -9.89 27.75 -13.47
CA ARG A 306 -10.17 26.45 -12.85
C ARG A 306 -11.65 26.07 -12.88
N MET A 307 -12.53 27.07 -12.93
CA MET A 307 -13.97 26.92 -12.94
C MET A 307 -14.58 26.91 -14.37
N ASP A 308 -13.87 27.42 -15.37
CA ASP A 308 -14.38 27.50 -16.75
C ASP A 308 -14.51 26.12 -17.42
N GLY A 309 -15.68 25.81 -17.95
CA GLY A 309 -15.94 24.56 -18.67
C GLY A 309 -16.16 23.34 -17.77
N VAL A 310 -16.33 23.55 -16.46
CA VAL A 310 -16.57 22.48 -15.48
C VAL A 310 -17.98 21.93 -15.63
N LEU A 311 -18.09 20.60 -15.59
CA LEU A 311 -19.34 19.87 -15.69
C LEU A 311 -19.73 19.30 -14.33
N ILE A 312 -20.99 19.47 -13.97
CA ILE A 312 -21.56 18.98 -12.72
C ILE A 312 -22.68 18.02 -13.08
N ALA A 313 -22.48 16.74 -12.79
CA ALA A 313 -23.45 15.68 -13.07
C ALA A 313 -24.77 15.91 -12.31
N PRO A 314 -25.90 15.38 -12.80
CA PRO A 314 -27.13 15.34 -12.01
C PRO A 314 -26.88 14.65 -10.67
N ASP A 315 -27.48 15.17 -9.60
CA ASP A 315 -27.39 14.73 -8.21
C ASP A 315 -25.98 14.79 -7.59
N ALA A 316 -24.98 15.28 -8.32
CA ALA A 316 -23.63 15.46 -7.79
C ALA A 316 -23.50 16.73 -6.95
N GLU A 317 -22.68 16.65 -5.90
CA GLU A 317 -22.26 17.82 -5.11
C GLU A 317 -20.99 18.43 -5.71
N PHE A 318 -21.07 19.71 -6.07
CA PHE A 318 -19.92 20.51 -6.42
C PHE A 318 -19.21 21.00 -5.15
N SER A 319 -17.87 20.99 -5.17
CA SER A 319 -17.01 21.55 -4.12
C SER A 319 -15.99 22.47 -4.78
N PHE A 320 -16.01 23.74 -4.37
CA PHE A 320 -15.14 24.77 -4.95
C PHE A 320 -13.66 24.44 -4.72
N ASN A 321 -13.28 24.09 -3.49
CA ASN A 321 -11.89 23.77 -3.16
C ASN A 321 -11.37 22.53 -3.92
N ARG A 322 -12.22 21.50 -4.09
CA ARG A 322 -11.86 20.31 -4.85
C ARG A 322 -11.59 20.64 -6.33
N GLN A 323 -12.43 21.48 -6.92
CA GLN A 323 -12.27 21.91 -8.31
C GLN A 323 -11.10 22.87 -8.49
N LEU A 324 -10.84 23.75 -7.51
CA LEU A 324 -9.74 24.70 -7.54
C LEU A 324 -8.39 23.95 -7.61
N GLY A 325 -8.26 22.91 -6.79
CA GLY A 325 -7.02 22.15 -6.60
C GLY A 325 -5.98 22.95 -5.81
N GLU A 326 -4.71 22.63 -6.01
CA GLU A 326 -3.62 23.32 -5.33
C GLU A 326 -3.49 24.78 -5.76
N VAL A 327 -3.31 25.67 -4.79
CA VAL A 327 -3.16 27.11 -5.02
C VAL A 327 -1.67 27.46 -4.95
N ASN A 328 -0.97 27.37 -6.08
CA ASN A 328 0.47 27.55 -6.19
C ASN A 328 0.87 28.19 -7.53
N ALA A 329 2.16 28.49 -7.70
CA ALA A 329 2.70 29.11 -8.92
C ALA A 329 2.49 28.27 -10.18
N GLU A 330 2.64 26.94 -10.10
CA GLU A 330 2.45 26.02 -11.24
C GLU A 330 1.02 26.09 -11.79
N ASN A 331 0.07 26.40 -10.91
CA ASN A 331 -1.35 26.54 -11.23
C ASN A 331 -1.76 27.99 -11.57
N GLY A 332 -0.78 28.90 -11.72
CA GLY A 332 -0.99 30.28 -12.17
C GLY A 332 -1.32 31.28 -11.05
N PHE A 333 -1.28 30.87 -9.78
CA PHE A 333 -1.50 31.76 -8.65
C PHE A 333 -0.22 32.49 -8.25
N VAL A 334 -0.38 33.62 -7.57
CA VAL A 334 0.68 34.42 -6.96
C VAL A 334 0.36 34.72 -5.51
N GLU A 335 1.37 35.08 -4.73
CA GLU A 335 1.17 35.53 -3.36
C GLU A 335 0.38 36.85 -3.32
N GLY A 336 -0.58 36.91 -2.41
CA GLY A 336 -1.49 38.03 -2.24
C GLY A 336 -2.04 38.08 -0.83
N TYR A 337 -2.60 39.22 -0.44
CA TYR A 337 -3.18 39.34 0.89
C TYR A 337 -4.47 38.52 1.01
N ALA A 338 -4.52 37.66 2.02
CA ALA A 338 -5.68 36.88 2.42
C ALA A 338 -5.97 37.07 3.91
N ILE A 339 -7.22 36.85 4.31
CA ILE A 339 -7.66 36.95 5.71
C ILE A 339 -7.54 35.56 6.34
N ILE A 340 -6.62 35.41 7.28
CA ILE A 340 -6.44 34.15 8.04
C ILE A 340 -6.62 34.42 9.52
N GLY A 341 -7.54 33.69 10.15
CA GLY A 341 -7.85 33.82 11.56
C GLY A 341 -8.33 35.23 11.89
N ASN A 342 -7.46 36.00 12.57
CA ASN A 342 -7.75 37.38 13.00
C ASN A 342 -6.86 38.45 12.36
N ARG A 343 -6.20 38.17 11.22
CA ARG A 343 -5.38 39.18 10.51
C ARG A 343 -5.32 38.98 9.00
N THR A 344 -4.98 40.05 8.28
CA THR A 344 -4.63 39.99 6.86
C THR A 344 -3.12 39.72 6.68
N GLN A 345 -2.74 38.69 5.94
CA GLN A 345 -1.33 38.32 5.67
C GLN A 345 -1.13 37.83 4.23
N LEU A 346 0.12 37.71 3.78
CA LEU A 346 0.45 37.19 2.45
C LEU A 346 0.26 35.68 2.40
N GLU A 347 -0.44 35.22 1.36
CA GLU A 347 -0.76 33.81 1.10
C GLU A 347 -0.84 33.57 -0.40
N TRP A 348 -0.64 32.32 -0.81
CA TRP A 348 -0.92 31.94 -2.19
C TRP A 348 -2.42 32.08 -2.51
N GLY A 349 -2.74 32.74 -3.62
CA GLY A 349 -4.13 32.89 -4.06
C GLY A 349 -4.94 33.94 -3.31
N GLY A 350 -4.30 34.90 -2.62
CA GLY A 350 -5.01 36.05 -2.04
C GLY A 350 -5.90 36.73 -3.09
N GLY A 351 -7.23 36.62 -2.92
CA GLY A 351 -8.23 37.09 -3.89
C GLY A 351 -9.28 36.05 -4.32
N VAL A 352 -8.96 34.76 -4.22
CA VAL A 352 -9.79 33.65 -4.76
C VAL A 352 -11.17 33.53 -4.11
N CYS A 353 -11.36 34.07 -2.91
CA CYS A 353 -12.70 34.20 -2.31
C CYS A 353 -13.70 34.95 -3.21
N GLN A 354 -13.22 35.79 -4.14
CA GLN A 354 -14.09 36.43 -5.13
C GLN A 354 -14.63 35.46 -6.18
N ASP A 355 -13.83 34.49 -6.61
CA ASP A 355 -14.29 33.42 -7.50
C ASP A 355 -15.37 32.58 -6.82
N SER A 356 -15.11 32.14 -5.58
CA SER A 356 -16.10 31.42 -4.76
C SER A 356 -17.38 32.24 -4.58
N THR A 357 -17.26 33.52 -4.23
CA THR A 357 -18.41 34.43 -4.10
C THR A 357 -19.23 34.50 -5.39
N THR A 358 -18.58 34.50 -6.55
CA THR A 358 -19.27 34.59 -7.84
C THR A 358 -19.93 33.27 -8.22
N VAL A 359 -19.28 32.14 -7.95
CA VAL A 359 -19.87 30.80 -8.10
C VAL A 359 -21.08 30.64 -7.18
N PHE A 360 -20.97 31.06 -5.91
CA PHE A 360 -22.07 31.03 -4.95
C PHE A 360 -23.28 31.80 -5.48
N ARG A 361 -23.07 33.01 -6.03
CA ARG A 361 -24.18 33.80 -6.61
C ARG A 361 -24.83 33.09 -7.80
N ALA A 362 -24.05 32.47 -8.67
CA ALA A 362 -24.60 31.71 -9.80
C ALA A 362 -25.45 30.53 -9.31
N ALA A 363 -24.97 29.76 -8.33
CA ALA A 363 -25.71 28.66 -7.71
C ALA A 363 -26.94 29.15 -6.91
N PHE A 364 -26.82 30.29 -6.23
CA PHE A 364 -27.91 30.93 -5.49
C PHE A 364 -29.08 31.25 -6.42
N TRP A 365 -28.80 31.97 -7.51
CA TRP A 365 -29.81 32.40 -8.49
C TRP A 365 -30.30 31.27 -9.40
N ALA A 366 -29.53 30.18 -9.54
CA ALA A 366 -30.00 28.92 -10.14
C ALA A 366 -30.98 28.13 -9.23
N GLY A 367 -31.16 28.55 -7.97
CA GLY A 367 -32.00 27.88 -7.00
C GLY A 367 -31.42 26.55 -6.49
N LEU A 368 -30.12 26.32 -6.67
CA LEU A 368 -29.47 25.08 -6.26
C LEU A 368 -29.39 24.97 -4.72
N PRO A 369 -29.55 23.76 -4.14
CA PRO A 369 -29.29 23.52 -2.73
C PRO A 369 -27.84 23.87 -2.37
N ILE A 370 -27.65 24.87 -1.52
CA ILE A 370 -26.31 25.23 -1.02
C ILE A 370 -26.08 24.42 0.25
N THR A 371 -25.13 23.49 0.22
CA THR A 371 -24.85 22.58 1.33
C THR A 371 -23.77 23.10 2.26
N GLU A 372 -22.89 23.98 1.76
CA GLU A 372 -21.87 24.65 2.56
C GLU A 372 -21.62 26.06 2.02
N ARG A 373 -21.69 27.08 2.90
CA ARG A 373 -21.28 28.45 2.59
C ARG A 373 -20.79 29.14 3.87
N HIS A 374 -19.62 29.74 3.79
CA HIS A 374 -19.05 30.56 4.87
C HIS A 374 -18.95 32.01 4.42
N ALA A 375 -19.26 32.96 5.30
CA ALA A 375 -19.03 34.37 5.04
C ALA A 375 -17.62 34.78 5.49
N HIS A 376 -17.14 35.95 5.04
CA HIS A 376 -15.95 36.56 5.64
C HIS A 376 -16.23 36.97 7.09
N ALA A 377 -15.17 37.00 7.90
CA ALA A 377 -15.24 37.35 9.31
C ALA A 377 -15.72 38.78 9.62
N PHE A 378 -15.51 39.72 8.68
CA PHE A 378 -15.88 41.12 8.80
C PHE A 378 -16.42 41.62 7.47
N TYR A 379 -17.16 42.72 7.52
CA TYR A 379 -17.85 43.25 6.35
C TYR A 379 -16.87 43.84 5.32
N ILE A 380 -17.05 43.44 4.05
CA ILE A 380 -16.21 43.81 2.93
C ILE A 380 -17.08 44.41 1.81
N SER A 381 -17.05 45.73 1.70
CA SER A 381 -17.98 46.49 0.85
C SER A 381 -17.84 46.24 -0.65
N TRP A 382 -16.67 45.81 -1.15
CA TRP A 382 -16.51 45.54 -2.58
C TRP A 382 -17.27 44.30 -3.05
N TYR A 383 -17.71 43.43 -2.14
CA TYR A 383 -18.64 42.36 -2.51
C TYR A 383 -20.07 42.86 -2.73
N ASP A 384 -20.42 44.08 -2.35
CA ASP A 384 -21.82 44.54 -2.50
C ASP A 384 -22.22 44.69 -3.96
N ALA A 385 -21.27 45.02 -4.83
CA ALA A 385 -21.51 45.14 -6.27
C ALA A 385 -22.09 43.83 -6.81
N PHE A 386 -23.26 43.93 -7.45
CA PHE A 386 -24.03 42.81 -8.02
C PHE A 386 -24.49 41.76 -6.99
N GLY A 387 -24.40 42.05 -5.68
CA GLY A 387 -24.75 41.09 -4.63
C GLY A 387 -26.16 40.54 -4.75
N LEU A 388 -27.13 41.38 -5.14
CA LEU A 388 -28.55 41.02 -5.25
C LEU A 388 -28.96 40.68 -6.69
N GLY A 389 -28.01 40.33 -7.56
CA GLY A 389 -28.29 39.91 -8.93
C GLY A 389 -29.03 40.99 -9.72
N ALA A 390 -30.18 40.63 -10.30
CA ALA A 390 -31.03 41.55 -11.06
C ALA A 390 -31.63 42.69 -10.21
N GLN A 391 -31.67 42.53 -8.88
CA GLN A 391 -32.14 43.57 -7.95
C GLN A 391 -31.07 44.62 -7.63
N GLY A 392 -29.83 44.42 -8.09
CA GLY A 392 -28.73 45.39 -7.98
C GLY A 392 -27.67 45.02 -6.95
N SER A 393 -27.08 46.04 -6.33
CA SER A 393 -26.01 45.89 -5.34
C SER A 393 -26.59 45.74 -3.93
N GLY A 394 -25.95 44.91 -3.10
CA GLY A 394 -26.36 44.72 -1.71
C GLY A 394 -25.47 43.75 -0.95
N GLN A 395 -25.61 43.78 0.38
CA GLN A 395 -24.70 43.11 1.31
C GLN A 395 -25.12 41.65 1.59
N GLY A 396 -24.20 40.86 2.15
CA GLY A 396 -24.50 39.52 2.69
C GLY A 396 -24.41 38.36 1.69
N MET A 397 -23.98 38.64 0.46
CA MET A 397 -23.91 37.68 -0.65
C MET A 397 -22.46 37.28 -0.98
N ASP A 398 -21.60 37.20 0.03
CA ASP A 398 -20.22 36.73 -0.08
C ASP A 398 -20.09 35.24 0.27
N ALA A 399 -19.11 34.56 -0.29
CA ALA A 399 -18.72 33.21 0.08
C ALA A 399 -17.19 33.13 0.19
N ALA A 400 -16.70 33.02 1.43
CA ALA A 400 -15.30 32.84 1.74
C ALA A 400 -14.93 31.35 1.69
N ILE A 401 -13.72 31.06 1.22
CA ILE A 401 -13.13 29.73 1.24
C ILE A 401 -11.76 29.79 1.91
N TYR A 402 -11.32 28.64 2.40
CA TYR A 402 -9.96 28.40 2.84
C TYR A 402 -9.65 26.94 2.58
N THR A 403 -8.70 26.66 1.69
CA THR A 403 -8.41 25.32 1.21
C THR A 403 -8.18 24.35 2.38
N GLY A 404 -8.94 23.27 2.44
CA GLY A 404 -8.87 22.27 3.51
C GLY A 404 -9.66 22.60 4.79
N VAL A 405 -10.29 23.78 4.91
CA VAL A 405 -11.08 24.16 6.10
C VAL A 405 -12.49 24.64 5.74
N ASN A 406 -12.62 25.72 4.96
CA ASN A 406 -13.90 26.29 4.57
C ASN A 406 -14.11 26.12 3.07
N ASP A 407 -15.26 25.60 2.67
CA ASP A 407 -15.58 25.38 1.27
C ASP A 407 -16.90 26.06 0.86
N LEU A 408 -17.11 26.15 -0.45
CA LEU A 408 -18.42 26.41 -1.03
C LEU A 408 -18.89 25.12 -1.70
N LYS A 409 -20.05 24.61 -1.26
CA LYS A 409 -20.64 23.39 -1.81
C LYS A 409 -22.11 23.58 -2.15
N PHE A 410 -22.52 22.94 -3.23
CA PHE A 410 -23.92 22.90 -3.65
C PHE A 410 -24.20 21.63 -4.48
N VAL A 411 -25.46 21.20 -4.49
CA VAL A 411 -25.89 20.01 -5.23
C VAL A 411 -26.54 20.43 -6.54
N ASN A 412 -26.26 19.70 -7.61
CA ASN A 412 -27.00 19.80 -8.86
C ASN A 412 -28.28 18.94 -8.81
N ASP A 413 -29.38 19.51 -8.32
CA ASP A 413 -30.69 18.85 -8.24
C ASP A 413 -31.56 19.05 -9.49
N THR A 414 -30.97 19.45 -10.62
CA THR A 414 -31.74 19.82 -11.83
C THR A 414 -32.16 18.61 -12.68
N GLY A 415 -31.66 17.42 -12.37
CA GLY A 415 -31.89 16.19 -13.16
C GLY A 415 -31.11 16.13 -14.49
N HIS A 416 -30.35 17.17 -14.82
CA HIS A 416 -29.51 17.25 -16.02
C HIS A 416 -28.10 17.74 -15.66
N TRP A 417 -27.15 17.65 -16.59
CA TRP A 417 -25.82 18.19 -16.38
C TRP A 417 -25.85 19.73 -16.34
N LEU A 418 -25.02 20.30 -15.47
CA LEU A 418 -24.73 21.73 -15.49
C LEU A 418 -23.32 21.99 -16.05
N LEU A 419 -23.20 22.97 -16.93
CA LEU A 419 -21.93 23.52 -17.41
C LEU A 419 -21.67 24.87 -16.73
N MET A 420 -20.57 24.97 -16.00
CA MET A 420 -20.07 26.22 -15.46
C MET A 420 -19.17 26.91 -16.48
N GLN A 421 -19.45 28.18 -16.77
CA GLN A 421 -18.60 29.02 -17.61
C GLN A 421 -18.24 30.29 -16.88
N THR A 422 -16.99 30.72 -17.02
CA THR A 422 -16.50 31.96 -16.41
C THR A 422 -16.09 32.97 -17.47
N GLU A 423 -16.23 34.24 -17.12
CA GLU A 423 -15.81 35.37 -17.94
C GLU A 423 -15.18 36.42 -17.02
N VAL A 424 -13.90 36.67 -17.24
CA VAL A 424 -13.15 37.75 -16.57
C VAL A 424 -13.05 38.91 -17.53
N ASP A 425 -13.88 39.92 -17.33
CA ASP A 425 -13.83 41.18 -18.08
C ASP A 425 -12.89 42.14 -17.36
N GLU A 426 -11.62 42.16 -17.76
CA GLU A 426 -10.60 43.03 -17.17
C GLU A 426 -10.84 44.52 -17.48
N ALA A 427 -11.49 44.83 -18.60
CA ALA A 427 -11.75 46.22 -18.99
C ALA A 427 -12.82 46.86 -18.09
N ASN A 428 -13.88 46.13 -17.79
CA ASN A 428 -14.93 46.57 -16.87
C ASN A 428 -14.70 46.13 -15.42
N GLN A 429 -13.68 45.32 -15.17
CA GLN A 429 -13.30 44.76 -13.87
C GLN A 429 -14.43 43.93 -13.22
N ILE A 430 -15.03 43.03 -14.01
CA ILE A 430 -16.16 42.18 -13.61
C ILE A 430 -15.83 40.71 -13.84
N LEU A 431 -16.04 39.89 -12.81
CA LEU A 431 -16.06 38.43 -12.94
C LEU A 431 -17.52 37.99 -13.06
N THR A 432 -17.80 37.17 -14.06
CA THR A 432 -19.12 36.56 -14.28
C THR A 432 -19.00 35.04 -14.32
N VAL A 433 -19.89 34.34 -13.61
CA VAL A 433 -20.03 32.89 -13.64
C VAL A 433 -21.44 32.56 -14.11
N ARG A 434 -21.57 31.68 -15.11
CA ARG A 434 -22.84 31.22 -15.66
C ARG A 434 -22.95 29.72 -15.54
N LEU A 435 -24.11 29.24 -15.11
CA LEU A 435 -24.47 27.84 -15.12
C LEU A 435 -25.45 27.62 -16.27
N TYR A 436 -25.08 26.77 -17.22
CA TYR A 436 -25.94 26.35 -18.33
C TYR A 436 -26.42 24.92 -18.12
N GLY A 437 -27.63 24.60 -18.57
CA GLY A 437 -28.29 23.33 -18.28
C GLY A 437 -29.70 23.30 -18.84
N THR A 438 -30.55 22.46 -18.25
CA THR A 438 -32.00 22.53 -18.40
C THR A 438 -32.55 23.27 -17.19
N ARG A 439 -33.21 24.41 -17.40
CA ARG A 439 -33.68 25.22 -16.29
C ARG A 439 -34.85 24.51 -15.57
N PRO A 440 -34.75 24.26 -14.25
CA PRO A 440 -35.87 23.72 -13.49
C PRO A 440 -37.02 24.72 -13.47
N LYS A 441 -38.27 24.23 -13.34
CA LYS A 441 -39.48 25.06 -13.31
C LYS A 441 -39.68 25.78 -11.97
N ARG A 442 -38.65 26.45 -11.47
CA ARG A 442 -38.64 27.20 -10.22
C ARG A 442 -38.19 28.64 -10.42
N GLU A 443 -38.82 29.54 -9.68
CA GLU A 443 -38.45 30.94 -9.55
C GLU A 443 -37.67 31.13 -8.23
N VAL A 444 -36.61 31.94 -8.27
CA VAL A 444 -35.86 32.33 -7.08
C VAL A 444 -36.22 33.78 -6.72
N ARG A 445 -36.78 33.99 -5.53
CA ARG A 445 -37.02 35.31 -4.96
C ARG A 445 -36.07 35.54 -3.80
N LEU A 446 -35.63 36.79 -3.65
CA LEU A 446 -34.79 37.24 -2.55
C LEU A 446 -35.58 38.22 -1.70
N GLU A 447 -35.57 38.00 -0.39
CA GLU A 447 -36.06 38.94 0.62
C GLU A 447 -34.89 39.38 1.51
N GLY A 448 -34.80 40.68 1.80
CA GLY A 448 -33.66 41.30 2.49
C GLY A 448 -32.74 42.10 1.55
N PRO A 449 -31.48 42.40 1.94
CA PRO A 449 -30.85 42.05 3.21
C PRO A 449 -31.52 42.70 4.42
N PHE A 450 -31.81 41.91 5.45
CA PHE A 450 -32.21 42.42 6.76
C PHE A 450 -30.95 42.65 7.61
N ILE A 451 -30.61 43.92 7.81
CA ILE A 451 -29.44 44.33 8.60
C ILE A 451 -29.89 44.61 10.04
N THR A 452 -29.23 43.96 10.99
CA THR A 452 -29.50 44.11 12.42
C THR A 452 -28.19 44.14 13.21
N ASN A 453 -28.27 44.40 14.52
CA ASN A 453 -27.13 44.32 15.45
C ASN A 453 -25.88 45.10 14.98
N GLU A 454 -26.07 46.35 14.54
CA GLU A 454 -24.95 47.18 14.12
C GLU A 454 -24.07 47.55 15.31
N VAL A 455 -22.79 47.18 15.22
CA VAL A 455 -21.77 47.43 16.24
C VAL A 455 -20.77 48.43 15.70
N ARG A 456 -20.49 49.50 16.44
CA ARG A 456 -19.48 50.48 16.05
C ARG A 456 -18.09 49.83 15.92
N ALA A 457 -17.31 50.31 14.96
CA ALA A 457 -15.92 49.90 14.82
C ALA A 457 -15.14 50.12 16.14
N PRO A 458 -14.32 49.17 16.61
CA PRO A 458 -13.48 49.36 17.78
C PRO A 458 -12.54 50.55 17.59
N SER A 459 -12.45 51.42 18.60
CA SER A 459 -11.57 52.59 18.56
C SER A 459 -10.12 52.28 18.93
N ALA A 460 -9.90 51.23 19.73
CA ALA A 460 -8.56 50.81 20.13
C ALA A 460 -7.92 49.92 19.05
N PRO A 461 -6.71 50.26 18.57
CA PRO A 461 -5.98 49.39 17.65
C PRO A 461 -5.43 48.15 18.36
N VAL A 462 -5.27 47.08 17.60
CA VAL A 462 -4.60 45.85 18.03
C VAL A 462 -3.21 45.80 17.40
N TYR A 463 -2.19 45.47 18.19
CA TYR A 463 -0.84 45.27 17.72
C TYR A 463 -0.50 43.78 17.74
N ILE A 464 0.04 43.27 16.64
CA ILE A 464 0.49 41.88 16.51
C ILE A 464 1.98 41.91 16.20
N ASP A 465 2.78 41.21 17.00
CA ASP A 465 4.21 41.07 16.74
C ASP A 465 4.44 40.18 15.53
N ASP A 466 5.30 40.65 14.62
CA ASP A 466 5.66 39.96 13.40
C ASP A 466 7.20 39.87 13.29
N PRO A 467 7.78 38.68 13.49
CA PRO A 467 9.23 38.49 13.47
C PRO A 467 9.82 38.58 12.05
N SER A 468 9.01 38.57 10.99
CA SER A 468 9.53 38.74 9.62
C SER A 468 9.72 40.21 9.22
N LEU A 469 9.30 41.16 10.08
CA LEU A 469 9.45 42.59 9.84
C LEU A 469 10.58 43.17 10.72
N PRO A 470 11.44 44.06 10.17
CA PRO A 470 12.52 44.69 10.92
C PRO A 470 12.05 45.34 12.22
N SER A 471 12.78 45.13 13.31
CA SER A 471 12.47 45.74 14.61
C SER A 471 12.24 47.25 14.51
N GLY A 472 11.15 47.72 15.13
CA GLY A 472 10.71 49.12 15.10
C GLY A 472 9.79 49.49 13.94
N THR A 473 9.56 48.59 12.98
CA THR A 473 8.59 48.81 11.90
C THR A 473 7.17 48.69 12.43
N ILE A 474 6.28 49.62 12.05
CA ILE A 474 4.85 49.50 12.27
C ILE A 474 4.16 49.56 10.91
N ARG A 475 3.42 48.51 10.55
CA ARG A 475 2.66 48.44 9.31
C ARG A 475 1.20 48.13 9.61
N GLN A 476 0.28 48.98 9.14
CA GLN A 476 -1.14 48.66 9.24
C GLN A 476 -1.48 47.51 8.28
N SER A 477 -2.06 46.44 8.81
CA SER A 477 -2.55 45.29 8.04
C SER A 477 -4.04 45.39 7.78
N ASP A 478 -4.81 45.87 8.76
CA ASP A 478 -6.27 45.95 8.68
C ASP A 478 -6.77 47.32 9.14
N THR A 479 -7.88 47.75 8.53
CA THR A 479 -8.60 49.00 8.88
C THR A 479 -9.85 48.68 9.65
N ALA A 480 -10.16 49.50 10.66
CA ALA A 480 -11.30 49.30 11.53
C ALA A 480 -12.64 49.38 10.78
N ARG A 481 -13.56 48.47 11.10
CA ARG A 481 -14.89 48.35 10.49
C ARG A 481 -15.94 48.04 11.55
N GLY A 482 -17.14 48.57 11.35
CA GLY A 482 -18.29 48.21 12.17
C GLY A 482 -18.71 46.76 11.93
N GLY A 483 -19.29 46.14 12.94
CA GLY A 483 -19.95 44.85 12.84
C GLY A 483 -21.42 45.00 12.51
N ARG A 484 -22.03 43.94 11.99
CA ARG A 484 -23.48 43.84 11.74
C ARG A 484 -23.87 42.39 11.50
N ASP A 485 -25.12 42.06 11.79
CA ASP A 485 -25.74 40.82 11.40
C ASP A 485 -26.59 41.06 10.14
N ILE A 486 -26.44 40.20 9.13
CA ILE A 486 -27.19 40.27 7.87
C ILE A 486 -27.90 38.94 7.65
N THR A 487 -29.20 39.01 7.35
CA THR A 487 -30.01 37.86 6.94
C THR A 487 -30.54 38.07 5.53
N ILE A 488 -30.33 37.10 4.66
CA ILE A 488 -30.94 37.00 3.33
C ILE A 488 -31.85 35.77 3.32
N GLU A 489 -33.10 35.93 2.93
CA GLU A 489 -34.01 34.80 2.71
C GLU A 489 -34.12 34.54 1.21
N ARG A 490 -33.84 33.31 0.79
CA ARG A 490 -34.07 32.83 -0.57
C ARG A 490 -35.34 31.99 -0.59
N VAL A 491 -36.32 32.43 -1.37
CA VAL A 491 -37.60 31.73 -1.54
C VAL A 491 -37.61 31.08 -2.92
N ILE A 492 -37.80 29.76 -2.94
CA ILE A 492 -37.97 28.98 -4.15
C ILE A 492 -39.47 28.76 -4.37
N VAL A 493 -39.95 29.19 -5.53
CA VAL A 493 -41.36 29.11 -5.90
C VAL A 493 -41.52 28.22 -7.12
N GLU A 494 -42.35 27.20 -7.04
CA GLU A 494 -42.69 26.29 -8.15
C GLU A 494 -44.19 26.36 -8.41
N ASP A 495 -44.58 26.56 -9.66
CA ASP A 495 -45.99 26.72 -10.07
C ASP A 495 -46.80 27.74 -9.22
N GLY A 496 -46.11 28.79 -8.75
CA GLY A 496 -46.70 29.85 -7.93
C GLY A 496 -46.78 29.55 -6.43
N VAL A 497 -46.30 28.39 -5.98
CA VAL A 497 -46.28 27.96 -4.57
C VAL A 497 -44.86 28.01 -4.02
N GLU A 498 -44.68 28.57 -2.82
CA GLU A 498 -43.41 28.48 -2.09
C GLU A 498 -43.14 27.02 -1.70
N VAL A 499 -42.08 26.44 -2.25
CA VAL A 499 -41.68 25.03 -1.99
C VAL A 499 -40.48 24.93 -1.06
N ARG A 500 -39.63 25.96 -1.01
CA ARG A 500 -38.45 25.99 -0.13
C ARG A 500 -38.12 27.43 0.26
N ARG A 501 -37.66 27.61 1.50
CA ARG A 501 -37.09 28.86 2.01
C ARG A 501 -35.75 28.56 2.66
N ASP A 502 -34.71 29.21 2.16
CA ASP A 502 -33.34 29.07 2.67
C ASP A 502 -32.91 30.38 3.36
N THR A 503 -32.50 30.29 4.62
CA THR A 503 -32.02 31.44 5.40
C THR A 503 -30.49 31.50 5.38
N PHE A 504 -29.95 32.57 4.82
CA PHE A 504 -28.51 32.86 4.81
C PHE A 504 -28.19 33.92 5.85
N PHE A 505 -27.77 33.47 7.03
CA PHE A 505 -27.33 34.35 8.11
C PHE A 505 -25.81 34.61 8.05
N THR A 506 -25.42 35.86 8.27
CA THR A 506 -24.02 36.28 8.37
C THR A 506 -23.82 37.21 9.55
N ARG A 507 -22.85 36.90 10.42
CA ARG A 507 -22.38 37.80 11.46
C ARG A 507 -21.03 38.39 11.08
N PHE A 508 -21.03 39.65 10.65
CA PHE A 508 -19.80 40.39 10.46
C PHE A 508 -19.35 40.98 11.81
N ARG A 509 -18.18 40.53 12.28
CA ARG A 509 -17.59 41.03 13.52
C ARG A 509 -17.14 42.48 13.33
N ALA A 510 -17.28 43.28 14.39
CA ALA A 510 -16.62 44.57 14.45
C ALA A 510 -15.10 44.33 14.43
N TRP A 511 -14.39 44.98 13.51
CA TRP A 511 -12.99 44.73 13.24
C TRP A 511 -12.15 45.93 13.68
N PRO A 512 -11.10 45.77 14.49
CA PRO A 512 -10.24 46.87 14.89
C PRO A 512 -9.27 47.27 13.77
N ASN A 513 -8.58 48.40 13.94
CA ASN A 513 -7.33 48.62 13.20
C ASN A 513 -6.30 47.61 13.72
N ILE A 514 -5.61 46.91 12.82
CA ILE A 514 -4.55 45.96 13.21
C ILE A 514 -3.22 46.46 12.64
N PHE A 515 -2.25 46.61 13.52
CA PHE A 515 -0.89 47.01 13.18
C PHE A 515 0.07 45.86 13.47
N LEU A 516 0.84 45.47 12.45
CA LEU A 516 1.95 44.56 12.59
C LEU A 516 3.16 45.35 13.12
N ARG A 517 3.74 44.89 14.22
CA ARG A 517 4.95 45.46 14.83
C ARG A 517 6.12 44.52 14.55
N GLY A 518 7.13 45.02 13.86
CA GLY A 518 8.37 44.27 13.65
C GLY A 518 9.04 43.96 14.98
N SER A 519 9.20 42.67 15.26
CA SER A 519 9.85 42.15 16.46
C SER A 519 11.19 41.46 16.15
N GLY A 520 11.60 41.44 14.88
CA GLY A 520 12.87 40.87 14.39
C GLY A 520 13.76 41.93 13.78
#